data_AF-A0A658IBX0-F1
#
_entry.id   AF-A0A658IBX0-F1
#
_cell.length_a   1.000
_cell.length_b   1.000
_cell.length_c   1.000
_cell.angle_alpha   90.00
_cell.angle_beta   90.00
_cell.angle_gamma   90.00
#
_symmetry.space_group_name_H-M   'P 1'
#
loop_
_entity.id
_entity.type
_entity.pdbx_description
1 polymer ?
#
loop_
_entity_poly.entity_id
_entity_poly.type
_entity_poly.pdbx_seq_one_letter_code
_entity_poly.pdbx_strand_id
1 'polypeptide(L)' 'LMSNCCSGRLQTEKLVTHHFKFNAIEKAYDVFKHAANEKAIKVIIEF' A
#
# COMPACT_ATOMS: atom_id res chain seq x y z
N LEU A 1 17.83 5.49 -7.08
CA LEU A 1 16.45 5.28 -6.57
C LEU A 1 16.33 3.98 -5.78
N MET A 2 16.54 2.80 -6.38
CA MET A 2 16.49 1.51 -5.65
C MET A 2 17.46 1.48 -4.45
N SER A 3 18.67 1.99 -4.65
CA SER A 3 19.70 2.14 -3.60
C SER A 3 19.23 2.98 -2.40
N ASN A 4 18.35 3.96 -2.59
CA ASN A 4 17.79 4.78 -1.51
C ASN A 4 16.72 4.03 -0.69
N CYS A 5 16.00 3.11 -1.32
CA CYS A 5 15.05 2.22 -0.65
C CYS A 5 15.79 1.19 0.22
N CYS A 6 16.80 0.53 -0.33
CA CYS A 6 17.58 -0.48 0.40
C CYS A 6 18.45 0.11 1.51
N SER A 7 18.85 1.38 1.40
CA SER A 7 19.62 2.09 2.44
C SER A 7 18.77 2.72 3.55
N GLY A 8 17.44 2.49 3.55
CA GLY A 8 16.53 3.04 4.55
C GLY A 8 16.31 4.56 4.49
N ARG A 9 16.99 5.25 3.55
CA ARG A 9 16.81 6.70 3.31
C ARG A 9 15.41 7.03 2.81
N LEU A 10 14.76 6.08 2.14
CA LEU A 10 13.35 6.14 1.79
C LEU A 10 12.59 5.19 2.72
N GLN A 11 11.85 5.74 3.68
CA GLN A 11 11.02 4.96 4.61
C GLN A 11 9.75 4.48 3.89
N THR A 12 9.92 3.44 3.06
CA THR A 12 8.85 2.88 2.22
C THR A 12 7.71 2.26 3.02
N GLU A 13 7.98 1.83 4.24
CA GLU A 13 7.00 1.31 5.20
C GLU A 13 5.94 2.36 5.54
N LYS A 14 6.33 3.64 5.64
CA LYS A 14 5.41 4.74 5.94
C LYS A 14 4.54 5.15 4.75
N LEU A 15 4.80 4.61 3.57
CA LEU A 15 4.03 4.90 2.36
C LEU A 15 2.85 3.93 2.21
N VAL A 16 2.95 2.73 2.79
CA VAL A 16 1.87 1.74 2.75
C VAL A 16 0.85 2.09 3.82
N THR A 17 -0.39 2.37 3.40
CA THR A 17 -1.46 2.71 4.36
C THR A 17 -2.42 1.55 4.60
N HIS A 18 -2.49 0.59 3.68
CA HIS A 18 -3.37 -0.57 3.80
C HIS A 18 -2.70 -1.85 3.28
N HIS A 19 -2.82 -2.92 4.07
CA HIS A 19 -2.43 -4.28 3.70
C HIS A 19 -3.68 -5.14 3.56
N PHE A 20 -3.81 -5.84 2.45
CA PHE A 20 -4.86 -6.82 2.22
C PHE A 20 -4.25 -8.17 1.90
N LYS A 21 -4.90 -9.24 2.35
CA LYS A 21 -4.60 -10.58 1.86
C LYS A 21 -5.18 -10.76 0.46
N PHE A 22 -4.60 -11.66 -0.34
CA PHE A 22 -5.05 -11.96 -1.69
C PHE A 22 -6.52 -12.38 -1.75
N ASN A 23 -6.98 -13.13 -0.74
CA ASN A 23 -8.38 -13.52 -0.61
C ASN A 23 -9.36 -12.34 -0.38
N ALA A 24 -8.84 -11.15 -0.09
CA ALA A 24 -9.61 -9.92 0.10
C ALA A 24 -9.39 -8.90 -1.03
N ILE A 25 -8.96 -9.36 -2.22
CA ILE A 25 -8.63 -8.49 -3.36
C ILE A 25 -9.79 -7.59 -3.79
N GLU A 26 -11.04 -8.06 -3.74
CA GLU A 26 -12.21 -7.23 -4.09
C GLU A 26 -12.36 -6.04 -3.14
N LYS A 27 -12.15 -6.28 -1.83
CA LYS A 27 -12.18 -5.22 -0.82
C LYS A 27 -11.00 -4.26 -0.98
N ALA A 28 -9.82 -4.78 -1.33
CA ALA A 28 -8.65 -3.95 -1.63
C ALA A 28 -8.92 -3.00 -2.80
N TYR A 29 -9.60 -3.50 -3.85
CA TYR A 29 -10.02 -2.70 -5.00
C TYR A 29 -11.02 -1.61 -4.61
N ASP A 30 -12.00 -1.91 -3.76
CA ASP A 30 -13.00 -0.92 -3.35
C ASP A 30 -12.41 0.19 -2.49
N VAL A 31 -11.50 -0.15 -1.56
CA VAL A 31 -10.75 0.82 -0.76
C VAL A 31 -9.85 1.68 -1.64
N PHE A 32 -9.22 1.09 -2.65
CA PHE A 32 -8.42 1.85 -3.62
C PHE A 32 -9.30 2.77 -4.49
N LYS A 33 -10.48 2.31 -4.91
CA LYS A 33 -11.46 3.11 -5.67
C LYS A 33 -11.92 4.33 -4.88
N HIS A 34 -12.07 4.21 -3.57
CA HIS A 34 -12.44 5.29 -2.66
C HIS A 34 -11.23 5.90 -1.93
N ALA A 35 -10.02 5.82 -2.50
CA ALA A 35 -8.78 6.24 -1.86
C ALA A 35 -8.78 7.67 -1.31
N ALA A 36 -9.49 8.60 -1.95
CA ALA A 36 -9.63 9.98 -1.46
C ALA A 36 -10.38 10.06 -0.12
N ASN A 37 -11.39 9.19 0.09
CA ASN A 37 -12.18 9.12 1.32
C ASN A 37 -11.49 8.27 2.39
N GLU A 38 -10.90 7.14 1.97
CA GLU A 38 -10.18 6.19 2.84
C GLU A 38 -8.73 6.64 3.17
N LYS A 39 -8.30 7.78 2.64
CA LYS A 39 -6.92 8.31 2.75
C LYS A 39 -5.87 7.25 2.36
N ALA A 40 -6.20 6.43 1.37
CA ALA A 40 -5.33 5.35 0.92
C ALA A 40 -4.23 5.91 -0.01
N ILE A 41 -2.98 5.93 0.46
CA ILE A 41 -1.82 6.42 -0.32
C ILE A 41 -1.20 5.26 -1.12
N LYS A 42 -1.16 4.05 -0.54
CA LYS A 42 -0.65 2.85 -1.20
C LYS A 42 -1.25 1.61 -0.55
N VAL A 43 -1.68 0.68 -1.41
CA VAL A 43 -2.28 -0.60 -1.03
C VAL A 43 -1.32 -1.73 -1.41
N ILE A 44 -1.07 -2.68 -0.50
CA ILE A 44 -0.27 -3.89 -0.75
C ILE A 44 -1.18 -5.11 -0.63
N ILE A 45 -1.02 -6.05 -1.58
CA ILE A 45 -1.67 -7.35 -1.54
C ILE A 45 -0.63 -8.40 -1.17
N GLU A 46 -0.88 -9.14 -0.08
CA GLU A 46 -0.03 -10.21 0.44
C GLU A 46 -0.68 -11.57 0.14
N PHE A 47 0.15 -12.58 -0.19
CA PHE A 47 -0.29 -13.94 -0.47
C PHE A 47 -0.38 -14.80 0.80
#